data_AF-A0A0K8TI36-F1
#
_entry.id   AF-A0A0K8TI36-F1
#
_cell.length_a   1.000
_cell.length_b   1.000
_cell.length_c   1.000
_cell.angle_alpha   90.00
_cell.angle_beta   90.00
_cell.angle_gamma   90.00
#
_symmetry.space_group_name_H-M   'P 1'
#
loop_
_entity.id
_entity.type
_entity.pdbx_description
1 polymer ?
#
loop_
_entity_poly.entity_id
_entity_poly.type
_entity_poly.pdbx_seq_one_letter_code
_entity_poly.pdbx_strand_id
1 'polypeptide(L)'
;PGSCCDVYYCGNTPPAVFCPPGSVPTADGSACQCDIASCPMPICDPGYMLRVVQYATPQFPKCCDIYNCLQIKCPADSMMENGNCVCTPNYCQPPPCGPGHEAVLMNHGTGKPGDCCDLYVCQKNYFPNNWCPPYHLKTPDGCVCSPELCPRPPS
;
A
#
# COMPACT_ATOMS: atom_id res chain seq x y z
N PRO A 1 -29.77 43.50 -12.69
CA PRO A 1 -29.93 44.48 -11.59
C PRO A 1 -30.64 43.82 -10.40
N GLY A 2 -29.86 43.43 -9.40
CA GLY A 2 -30.32 42.69 -8.22
C GLY A 2 -31.13 43.54 -7.26
N SER A 3 -32.11 42.90 -6.60
CA SER A 3 -32.92 43.53 -5.56
C SER A 3 -32.26 43.28 -4.20
N CYS A 4 -31.86 44.37 -3.53
CA CYS A 4 -31.15 44.40 -2.25
C CYS A 4 -32.06 44.17 -1.02
N CYS A 5 -33.02 43.24 -1.05
CA CYS A 5 -33.99 43.10 0.06
C CYS A 5 -34.38 41.66 0.48
N ASP A 6 -33.56 40.63 0.22
CA ASP A 6 -33.80 39.30 0.80
C ASP A 6 -32.92 38.98 2.03
N VAL A 7 -32.22 39.99 2.59
CA VAL A 7 -31.13 39.78 3.58
C VAL A 7 -31.36 40.42 4.95
N TYR A 8 -32.43 41.18 5.17
CA TYR A 8 -32.67 41.85 6.46
C TYR A 8 -34.05 41.52 7.03
N TYR A 9 -34.07 40.56 7.95
CA TYR A 9 -35.22 40.28 8.80
C TYR A 9 -35.46 41.46 9.76
N CYS A 10 -36.64 42.09 9.68
CA CYS A 10 -37.15 42.99 10.69
C CYS A 10 -37.81 42.18 11.82
N GLY A 11 -37.04 41.85 12.84
CA GLY A 11 -37.53 41.25 14.07
C GLY A 11 -36.43 41.30 15.12
N ASN A 12 -36.77 41.64 16.37
CA ASN A 12 -35.83 41.74 17.50
C ASN A 12 -35.28 40.37 17.97
N THR A 13 -35.07 39.44 17.06
CA THR A 13 -34.43 38.14 17.29
C THR A 13 -33.13 38.10 16.48
N PRO A 14 -31.95 37.91 17.12
CA PRO A 14 -30.70 37.80 16.39
C PRO A 14 -30.81 36.69 15.33
N PRO A 15 -30.28 36.90 14.11
CA PRO A 15 -30.36 35.92 13.04
C PRO A 15 -29.74 34.61 13.53
N ALA A 16 -30.50 33.51 13.45
CA ALA A 16 -29.98 32.20 13.77
C ALA A 16 -28.74 31.94 12.90
N VAL A 17 -27.57 31.86 13.53
CA VAL A 17 -26.32 31.58 12.81
C VAL A 17 -26.40 30.17 12.25
N PHE A 18 -26.40 30.06 10.91
CA PHE A 18 -26.37 28.77 10.22
C PHE A 18 -24.93 28.26 10.20
N CYS A 19 -24.65 27.26 11.03
CA CYS A 19 -23.34 26.62 11.10
C CYS A 19 -23.27 25.40 10.15
N PRO A 20 -22.17 25.23 9.40
CA PRO A 20 -21.96 24.05 8.56
C PRO A 20 -21.79 22.77 9.40
N PRO A 21 -21.91 21.58 8.79
CA PRO A 21 -21.70 20.30 9.47
C PRO A 21 -20.36 20.27 10.22
N GLY A 22 -20.37 19.73 11.44
CA GLY A 22 -19.22 19.77 12.35
C GLY A 22 -19.04 21.04 13.14
N SER A 23 -20.03 21.94 13.12
CA SER A 23 -20.02 23.15 13.96
C SER A 23 -21.40 23.49 14.48
N VAL A 24 -21.45 24.06 15.67
CA VAL A 24 -22.67 24.49 16.36
C VAL A 24 -22.58 25.97 16.73
N PRO A 25 -23.71 26.69 16.83
CA PRO A 25 -23.70 28.07 17.28
C PRO A 25 -23.11 28.19 18.69
N THR A 26 -22.35 29.25 18.93
CA THR A 26 -21.90 29.63 20.28
C THR A 26 -23.09 30.03 21.15
N ALA A 27 -22.92 30.04 22.47
CA ALA A 27 -24.02 30.32 23.42
C ALA A 27 -24.65 31.71 23.26
N ASP A 28 -23.89 32.68 22.74
CA ASP A 28 -24.33 34.02 22.39
C ASP A 28 -24.93 34.12 20.98
N GLY A 29 -24.93 33.01 20.22
CA GLY A 29 -25.47 32.93 18.86
C GLY A 29 -24.74 33.83 17.87
N SER A 30 -23.51 34.25 18.16
CA SER A 30 -22.75 35.20 17.33
C SER A 30 -21.76 34.53 16.37
N ALA A 31 -21.33 33.31 16.69
CA ALA A 31 -20.31 32.57 15.94
C ALA A 31 -20.61 31.07 15.89
N CYS A 32 -19.86 30.34 15.07
CA CYS A 32 -19.86 28.88 15.05
C CYS A 32 -18.61 28.36 15.75
N GLN A 33 -18.78 27.39 16.63
CA GLN A 33 -17.70 26.64 17.26
C GLN A 33 -17.69 25.21 16.75
N CYS A 34 -16.50 24.59 16.74
CA CYS A 34 -16.38 23.21 16.29
C CYS A 34 -17.12 22.24 17.23
N ASP A 35 -17.89 21.34 16.63
CA ASP A 35 -18.48 20.19 17.30
C ASP A 35 -18.14 18.94 16.50
N ILE A 36 -17.10 18.25 16.96
CA ILE A 36 -16.54 17.07 16.28
C ILE A 36 -17.56 15.92 16.25
N ALA A 37 -18.47 15.85 17.22
CA ALA A 37 -19.50 14.81 17.26
C ALA A 37 -20.51 14.94 16.10
N SER A 38 -20.65 16.15 15.54
CA SER A 38 -21.54 16.44 14.41
C SER A 38 -20.85 16.29 13.05
N CYS A 39 -19.63 15.75 12.98
CA CYS A 39 -18.92 15.55 11.72
C CYS A 39 -19.47 14.36 10.91
N PRO A 40 -19.85 14.57 9.64
CA PRO A 40 -20.33 13.49 8.79
C PRO A 40 -19.19 12.54 8.41
N MET A 41 -19.38 11.24 8.62
CA MET A 41 -18.46 10.20 8.14
C MET A 41 -19.07 9.55 6.88
N PRO A 42 -18.47 9.70 5.69
CA PRO A 42 -19.05 9.14 4.47
C PRO A 42 -18.95 7.61 4.46
N ILE A 43 -19.92 6.96 3.83
CA ILE A 43 -19.90 5.53 3.54
C ILE A 43 -19.44 5.37 2.08
N CYS A 44 -18.41 4.55 1.87
CA CYS A 44 -17.90 4.26 0.54
C CYS A 44 -18.63 3.08 -0.12
N ASP A 45 -18.71 3.10 -1.45
CA ASP A 45 -19.22 1.97 -2.24
C ASP A 45 -18.37 0.70 -2.03
N PRO A 46 -18.94 -0.50 -2.26
CA PRO A 46 -18.20 -1.75 -2.18
C PRO A 46 -16.90 -1.72 -3.01
N GLY A 47 -15.78 -2.07 -2.37
CA GLY A 47 -14.44 -2.05 -2.99
C GLY A 47 -13.72 -0.70 -2.94
N TYR A 48 -14.34 0.33 -2.36
CA TYR A 48 -13.69 1.59 -2.01
C TYR A 48 -13.50 1.68 -0.50
N MET A 49 -12.46 2.40 -0.08
CA MET A 49 -12.15 2.56 1.34
C MET A 49 -11.98 4.03 1.68
N LEU A 50 -12.46 4.38 2.87
CA LEU A 50 -12.44 5.73 3.38
C LEU A 50 -11.02 6.11 3.81
N ARG A 51 -10.47 7.17 3.22
CA ARG A 51 -9.15 7.70 3.58
C ARG A 51 -9.25 9.19 3.95
N VAL A 52 -8.63 9.58 5.05
CA VAL A 52 -8.51 10.99 5.42
C VAL A 52 -7.56 11.68 4.44
N VAL A 53 -8.04 12.71 3.75
CA VAL A 53 -7.25 13.57 2.86
C VAL A 53 -6.84 14.87 3.54
N GLN A 54 -7.60 15.30 4.55
CA GLN A 54 -7.25 16.44 5.38
C GLN A 54 -7.76 16.22 6.79
N TYR A 55 -6.89 16.40 7.78
CA TYR A 55 -7.27 16.30 9.18
C TYR A 55 -8.01 17.56 9.66
N ALA A 56 -8.94 17.36 10.58
CA ALA A 56 -9.62 18.38 11.33
C ALA A 56 -8.62 19.24 12.12
N THR A 57 -9.04 20.46 12.40
CA THR A 57 -8.39 21.37 13.33
C THR A 57 -9.42 21.83 14.36
N PRO A 58 -9.01 22.24 15.57
CA PRO A 58 -9.92 22.79 16.56
C PRO A 58 -10.45 24.20 16.18
N GLN A 59 -10.15 24.69 14.98
CA GLN A 59 -10.51 26.02 14.50
C GLN A 59 -11.53 25.93 13.37
N PHE A 60 -12.63 26.67 13.54
CA PHE A 60 -13.59 26.91 12.47
C PHE A 60 -12.91 27.58 11.26
N PRO A 61 -13.23 27.20 10.00
CA PRO A 61 -14.26 26.25 9.56
C PRO A 61 -13.78 24.80 9.42
N LYS A 62 -12.53 24.50 9.75
CA LYS A 62 -11.90 23.18 9.51
C LYS A 62 -12.14 22.22 10.67
N CYS A 63 -13.40 22.07 11.09
CA CYS A 63 -13.76 21.30 12.28
C CYS A 63 -13.81 19.79 12.06
N CYS A 64 -13.93 19.33 10.81
CA CYS A 64 -14.01 17.93 10.45
C CYS A 64 -12.85 17.46 9.59
N ASP A 65 -12.54 16.18 9.72
CA ASP A 65 -11.72 15.48 8.75
C ASP A 65 -12.44 15.49 7.39
N ILE A 66 -11.67 15.69 6.33
CA ILE A 66 -12.15 15.50 4.97
C ILE A 66 -11.69 14.11 4.54
N TYR A 67 -12.66 13.32 4.11
CA TYR A 67 -12.42 11.95 3.64
C TYR A 67 -12.60 11.87 2.14
N ASN A 68 -11.95 10.89 1.53
CA ASN A 68 -12.19 10.50 0.15
C ASN A 68 -12.30 8.97 0.06
N CYS A 69 -13.18 8.48 -0.81
CA CYS A 69 -13.34 7.06 -1.08
C CYS A 69 -12.37 6.66 -2.19
N LEU A 70 -11.38 5.84 -1.86
CA LEU A 70 -10.36 5.39 -2.81
C LEU A 70 -10.51 3.90 -3.09
N GLN A 71 -10.49 3.54 -4.37
CA GLN A 71 -10.36 2.15 -4.77
C GLN A 71 -8.88 1.77 -4.70
N ILE A 72 -8.48 1.10 -3.63
CA ILE A 72 -7.12 0.59 -3.50
C ILE A 72 -7.07 -0.76 -4.22
N LYS A 73 -6.33 -0.82 -5.32
CA LYS A 73 -5.98 -2.08 -6.00
C LYS A 73 -4.64 -2.56 -5.48
N CYS A 74 -4.63 -3.76 -4.89
CA CYS A 74 -3.38 -4.38 -4.49
C CYS A 74 -2.63 -4.95 -5.69
N PRO A 75 -1.29 -4.91 -5.66
CA PRO A 75 -0.46 -5.59 -6.66
C PRO A 75 -0.67 -7.11 -6.60
N ALA A 76 -0.26 -7.82 -7.65
CA ALA A 76 -0.58 -9.25 -7.84
C ALA A 76 -0.01 -10.18 -6.75
N ASP A 77 1.03 -9.74 -6.04
CA ASP A 77 1.71 -10.46 -4.96
C ASP A 77 1.16 -10.12 -3.55
N SER A 78 0.06 -9.36 -3.51
CA SER A 78 -0.49 -8.79 -2.30
C SER A 78 -2.02 -8.88 -2.27
N MET A 79 -2.58 -8.95 -1.07
CA MET A 79 -4.02 -8.97 -0.84
C MET A 79 -4.44 -7.81 0.05
N MET A 80 -5.71 -7.43 -0.03
CA MET A 80 -6.28 -6.39 0.83
C MET A 80 -6.55 -6.96 2.23
N GLU A 81 -6.00 -6.33 3.25
CA GLU A 81 -6.28 -6.62 4.65
C GLU A 81 -6.45 -5.30 5.43
N ASN A 82 -7.61 -5.11 6.06
CA ASN A 82 -7.91 -3.94 6.92
C ASN A 82 -7.57 -2.56 6.32
N GLY A 83 -7.81 -2.35 5.02
CA GLY A 83 -7.51 -1.05 4.41
C GLY A 83 -6.14 -0.95 3.73
N ASN A 84 -5.28 -1.95 3.89
CA ASN A 84 -3.91 -1.93 3.40
C ASN A 84 -3.63 -3.15 2.54
N CYS A 85 -2.75 -2.99 1.55
CA CYS A 85 -2.21 -4.14 0.84
C CYS A 85 -1.15 -4.81 1.72
N VAL A 86 -1.27 -6.12 1.88
CA VAL A 86 -0.34 -6.96 2.63
C VAL A 86 0.22 -8.03 1.70
N CYS A 87 1.49 -8.36 1.89
CA CYS A 87 2.12 -9.41 1.11
C CYS A 87 1.43 -10.75 1.32
N THR A 88 1.33 -11.53 0.25
CA THR A 88 0.76 -12.87 0.30
C THR A 88 1.80 -13.89 -0.15
N PRO A 89 2.71 -14.33 0.74
CA PRO A 89 3.86 -15.17 0.36
C PRO A 89 3.50 -16.46 -0.38
N ASN A 90 2.29 -16.99 -0.15
CA ASN A 90 1.78 -18.18 -0.84
C ASN A 90 1.61 -17.97 -2.38
N TYR A 91 1.59 -16.73 -2.85
CA TYR A 91 1.53 -16.36 -4.26
C TYR A 91 2.93 -16.24 -4.89
N CYS A 92 4.00 -16.33 -4.09
CA CYS A 92 5.39 -16.25 -4.54
C CYS A 92 5.89 -17.60 -5.08
N GLN A 93 5.25 -18.12 -6.13
CA GLN A 93 5.72 -19.32 -6.79
C GLN A 93 6.72 -18.97 -7.91
N PRO A 94 7.87 -19.64 -8.00
CA PRO A 94 8.77 -19.51 -9.14
C PRO A 94 8.03 -19.84 -10.45
N PRO A 95 8.36 -19.16 -11.56
CA PRO A 95 7.71 -19.41 -12.84
C PRO A 95 8.06 -20.84 -13.33
N PRO A 96 7.11 -21.52 -13.99
CA PRO A 96 7.40 -22.82 -14.61
C PRO A 96 8.38 -22.63 -15.76
N CYS A 97 9.56 -23.23 -15.65
CA CYS A 97 10.57 -23.20 -16.71
C CYS A 97 10.36 -24.33 -17.73
N GLY A 98 10.65 -24.05 -18.99
CA GLY A 98 10.59 -25.04 -20.07
C GLY A 98 11.64 -26.16 -19.91
N PRO A 99 11.54 -27.24 -20.71
CA PRO A 99 12.49 -28.34 -20.66
C PRO A 99 13.95 -27.89 -20.75
N GLY A 100 14.81 -28.42 -19.86
CA GLY A 100 16.24 -28.09 -19.80
C GLY A 100 16.56 -26.70 -19.22
N HIS A 101 15.58 -26.00 -18.65
CA HIS A 101 15.77 -24.74 -17.92
C HIS A 101 15.37 -24.90 -16.46
N GLU A 102 16.00 -24.15 -15.58
CA GLU A 102 15.69 -24.11 -14.15
C GLU A 102 15.44 -22.67 -13.70
N ALA A 103 14.56 -22.50 -12.71
CA ALA A 103 14.29 -21.20 -12.12
C ALA A 103 15.44 -20.83 -11.19
N VAL A 104 16.22 -19.82 -11.58
CA VAL A 104 17.34 -19.29 -10.80
C VAL A 104 16.90 -17.98 -10.18
N LEU A 105 17.19 -17.83 -8.88
CA LEU A 105 16.90 -16.59 -8.16
C LEU A 105 17.71 -15.44 -8.76
N MET A 106 17.00 -14.39 -9.19
CA MET A 106 17.58 -13.15 -9.70
C MET A 106 17.70 -12.12 -8.60
N ASN A 107 16.59 -11.83 -7.90
CA ASN A 107 16.53 -10.84 -6.82
C ASN A 107 15.67 -11.38 -5.67
N HIS A 108 16.06 -11.02 -4.45
CA HIS A 108 15.21 -11.24 -3.27
C HIS A 108 14.09 -10.21 -3.21
N GLY A 109 12.89 -10.66 -2.85
CA GLY A 109 11.77 -9.77 -2.53
C GLY A 109 12.05 -8.98 -1.26
N THR A 110 11.48 -7.78 -1.16
CA THR A 110 11.61 -6.93 0.04
C THR A 110 10.57 -7.23 1.10
N GLY A 111 9.56 -8.06 0.79
CA GLY A 111 8.43 -8.32 1.68
C GLY A 111 7.48 -7.12 1.79
N LYS A 112 7.50 -6.22 0.80
CA LYS A 112 6.57 -5.09 0.69
C LYS A 112 5.62 -5.28 -0.49
N PRO A 113 4.37 -4.83 -0.41
CA PRO A 113 3.43 -4.95 -1.51
C PRO A 113 3.97 -4.45 -2.84
N GLY A 114 3.91 -5.30 -3.88
CA GLY A 114 4.45 -5.05 -5.22
C GLY A 114 5.89 -5.53 -5.42
N ASP A 115 6.55 -5.94 -4.34
CA ASP A 115 7.88 -6.52 -4.31
C ASP A 115 7.99 -7.54 -3.16
N CYS A 116 6.92 -8.29 -2.92
CA CYS A 116 6.83 -9.28 -1.85
C CYS A 116 7.65 -10.53 -2.17
N CYS A 117 7.72 -10.88 -3.44
CA CYS A 117 8.22 -12.15 -3.91
C CYS A 117 9.63 -12.05 -4.45
N ASP A 118 10.40 -13.11 -4.23
CA ASP A 118 11.65 -13.36 -4.95
C ASP A 118 11.38 -13.40 -6.46
N LEU A 119 12.25 -12.75 -7.23
CA LEU A 119 12.20 -12.76 -8.68
C LEU A 119 13.11 -13.85 -9.20
N TYR A 120 12.54 -14.76 -9.97
CA TYR A 120 13.26 -15.87 -10.60
C TYR A 120 13.30 -15.69 -12.12
N VAL A 121 14.40 -16.13 -12.72
CA VAL A 121 14.56 -16.19 -14.18
C VAL A 121 14.85 -17.62 -14.61
N CYS A 122 14.24 -18.05 -15.71
CA CYS A 122 14.55 -19.36 -16.28
C CYS A 122 15.89 -19.29 -17.01
N GLN A 123 16.89 -19.99 -16.49
CA GLN A 123 18.18 -20.13 -17.16
C GLN A 123 18.33 -21.53 -17.71
N LYS A 124 18.96 -21.62 -18.88
CA LYS A 124 19.30 -22.91 -19.47
C LYS A 124 20.26 -23.61 -18.51
N ASN A 125 19.89 -24.81 -18.09
CA ASN A 125 20.74 -25.59 -17.23
C ASN A 125 21.97 -26.02 -18.05
N TYR A 126 23.06 -25.25 -17.92
CA TYR A 126 24.36 -25.54 -18.54
C TYR A 126 25.13 -26.60 -17.75
N PHE A 127 24.51 -27.26 -16.76
CA PHE A 127 25.06 -28.45 -16.12
C PHE A 127 24.43 -29.71 -16.73
N PRO A 128 24.89 -30.17 -17.91
CA PRO A 128 24.45 -31.42 -18.48
C PRO A 128 25.00 -32.57 -17.63
N ASN A 129 24.35 -32.94 -16.53
CA ASN A 129 24.41 -34.21 -15.78
C ASN A 129 25.78 -34.90 -15.54
N ASN A 130 26.91 -34.23 -15.80
CA ASN A 130 28.22 -34.88 -15.86
C ASN A 130 29.42 -33.92 -15.80
N TRP A 131 29.21 -32.63 -15.58
CA TRP A 131 30.30 -31.68 -15.49
C TRP A 131 30.26 -30.95 -14.17
N CYS A 132 31.31 -31.18 -13.36
CA CYS A 132 31.52 -30.43 -12.13
C CYS A 132 32.36 -29.18 -12.45
N PRO A 133 32.12 -28.06 -11.75
CA PRO A 133 32.98 -26.88 -11.84
C PRO A 133 34.46 -27.24 -11.60
N PRO A 134 35.42 -26.40 -12.03
CA PRO A 134 36.82 -26.59 -11.67
C PRO A 134 36.99 -26.85 -10.17
N TYR A 135 37.91 -27.76 -9.83
CA TYR A 135 38.22 -28.15 -8.45
C TYR A 135 37.12 -28.94 -7.72
N HIS A 136 36.12 -29.47 -8.43
CA HIS A 136 35.07 -30.33 -7.87
C HIS A 136 35.11 -31.72 -8.51
N LEU A 137 34.93 -32.75 -7.68
CA LEU A 137 34.80 -34.15 -8.10
C LEU A 137 33.31 -34.54 -8.17
N LYS A 138 32.97 -35.36 -9.16
CA LYS A 138 31.63 -35.93 -9.29
C LYS A 138 31.44 -37.07 -8.30
N THR A 139 30.41 -37.00 -7.47
CA THR A 139 29.90 -38.07 -6.60
C THR A 139 28.47 -38.46 -6.99
N PRO A 140 27.93 -39.59 -6.48
CA PRO A 140 26.54 -39.98 -6.70
C PRO A 140 25.53 -38.92 -6.24
N ASP A 141 25.89 -38.10 -5.23
CA ASP A 141 25.04 -37.07 -4.63
C ASP A 141 25.25 -35.67 -5.23
N GLY A 142 26.17 -35.51 -6.20
CA GLY A 142 26.42 -34.23 -6.87
C GLY A 142 27.90 -33.94 -7.12
N CYS A 143 28.30 -32.67 -7.02
CA CYS A 143 29.69 -32.25 -7.13
C CYS A 143 30.21 -31.83 -5.76
N VAL A 144 31.34 -32.38 -5.35
CA VAL A 144 31.96 -32.11 -4.04
C VAL A 144 33.32 -31.47 -4.26
N CYS A 145 33.64 -30.45 -3.46
CA CYS A 145 34.94 -29.78 -3.54
C CYS A 145 36.08 -30.78 -3.30
N SER A 146 37.08 -30.78 -4.19
CA SER A 146 38.27 -31.64 -4.09
C SER A 146 39.54 -30.80 -3.97
N PRO A 147 40.11 -30.70 -2.77
CA PRO A 147 41.35 -29.94 -2.53
C PRO A 147 42.54 -30.44 -3.36
N GLU A 148 42.50 -31.70 -3.82
CA GLU A 148 43.56 -32.30 -4.63
C GLU A 148 43.63 -31.76 -6.06
N LEU A 149 42.53 -31.20 -6.55
CA LEU A 149 42.47 -30.58 -7.87
C LEU A 149 42.94 -29.12 -7.85
N CYS A 150 43.15 -28.53 -6.68
CA CYS A 150 43.63 -27.16 -6.56
C CYS A 150 45.07 -27.03 -7.09
N PRO A 151 45.38 -25.98 -7.86
CA PRO A 151 46.75 -25.73 -8.30
C PRO A 151 47.63 -25.54 -7.07
N ARG A 152 48.77 -26.24 -7.05
CA ARG A 152 49.77 -26.03 -5.99
C ARG A 152 50.29 -24.59 -6.10
N PRO A 153 50.53 -23.92 -4.96
CA PRO A 153 51.12 -22.59 -4.98
C PRO A 153 52.46 -22.63 -5.73
N PRO A 154 52.78 -21.61 -6.55
CA PRO A 154 54.05 -21.55 -7.25
C PRO A 154 55.20 -21.53 -6.22
N SER A 155 56.18 -22.41 -6.44
CA SER A 155 57.41 -22.56 -5.65
C SER A 155 58.45 -21.50 -5.98
#